data_AF-E6MTE7-F1
#
_entry.id   AF-E6MTE7-F1
#
_cell.length_a   1.000
_cell.length_b   1.000
_cell.length_c   1.000
_cell.angle_alpha   90.00
_cell.angle_beta   90.00
_cell.angle_gamma   90.00
#
_symmetry.space_group_name_H-M   'P 1'
#
loop_
_entity.id
_entity.type
_entity.pdbx_description
1 polymer ?
#
loop_
_entity_poly.entity_id
_entity_poly.type
_entity_poly.pdbx_seq_one_letter_code
_entity_poly.pdbx_strand_id
1 'polypeptide(L)' 'MKNVIKLNHYFCPSELEKAIDGWMKYYNERRFHESLDNLTPKDVYLGQGERIKKIREIIKQNSINKRISDNKTMKYQSK' A
#
# COMPACT_ATOMS: atom_id res chain seq x y z
N MET A 1 0.08 -18.28 -2.97
CA MET A 1 -1.09 -17.78 -3.73
C MET A 1 -2.01 -18.95 -4.01
N LYS A 2 -3.32 -18.86 -3.71
CA LYS A 2 -4.26 -19.93 -4.09
C LYS A 2 -4.48 -19.86 -5.61
N ASN A 3 -4.19 -20.96 -6.32
CA ASN A 3 -4.33 -21.09 -7.77
C ASN A 3 -5.81 -21.18 -8.18
N VAL A 4 -6.56 -20.09 -8.01
CA VAL A 4 -7.94 -19.99 -8.49
C VAL A 4 -7.95 -19.00 -9.65
N ILE A 5 -8.07 -19.52 -10.87
CA ILE A 5 -8.25 -18.69 -12.06
C ILE A 5 -9.74 -18.35 -12.15
N LYS A 6 -10.09 -17.10 -11.87
CA LYS A 6 -11.43 -16.57 -12.12
C LYS A 6 -11.42 -15.93 -13.50
N LEU A 7 -11.99 -16.60 -14.50
CA LEU A 7 -12.12 -16.06 -15.84
C LEU A 7 -13.38 -15.19 -15.90
N ASN A 8 -13.22 -13.91 -16.23
CA ASN A 8 -14.36 -13.03 -16.53
C ASN A 8 -14.73 -13.20 -18.00
N HIS A 9 -16.04 -13.32 -18.28
CA HIS A 9 -16.56 -13.32 -19.65
C HIS A 9 -16.86 -11.88 -20.07
N TYR A 10 -16.40 -11.49 -21.25
CA TYR A 10 -16.65 -10.17 -21.85
C TYR A 10 -17.53 -10.36 -23.09
N PHE A 11 -18.61 -9.58 -23.19
CA PHE A 11 -19.60 -9.73 -24.25
C PHE A 11 -19.22 -8.97 -25.53
N CYS A 12 -18.33 -7.98 -25.43
CA CYS A 12 -17.72 -7.34 -26.60
C CYS A 12 -16.28 -6.87 -26.32
N PRO A 13 -15.47 -6.60 -27.37
CA PRO A 13 -14.07 -6.19 -27.22
C PRO A 13 -13.88 -4.93 -26.36
N SER A 14 -14.78 -3.94 -26.48
CA SER A 14 -14.67 -2.69 -25.73
C SER A 14 -14.79 -2.87 -24.21
N GLU A 15 -15.49 -3.91 -23.74
CA GLU A 15 -15.56 -4.24 -22.31
C GLU A 15 -14.23 -4.79 -21.79
N LEU A 16 -13.58 -5.64 -22.59
CA LEU A 16 -12.27 -6.17 -22.27
C LEU A 16 -11.22 -5.06 -22.24
N GLU A 17 -11.23 -4.16 -23.23
CA GLU A 17 -10.32 -3.01 -23.28
C GLU A 17 -10.45 -2.14 -22.01
N LYS A 18 -11.68 -1.76 -21.65
CA LYS A 18 -11.94 -1.00 -20.42
C LYS A 18 -11.50 -1.74 -19.16
N ALA A 19 -11.69 -3.06 -19.12
CA ALA A 19 -11.27 -3.87 -17.97
C ALA A 19 -9.74 -3.95 -17.86
N ILE A 20 -9.03 -4.08 -18.99
CA ILE A 20 -7.57 -4.07 -19.04
C ILE A 20 -7.03 -2.71 -18.61
N ASP A 21 -7.59 -1.60 -19.12
CA ASP A 21 -7.18 -0.25 -18.74
C ASP A 21 -7.36 0.00 -17.24
N GLY A 22 -8.51 -0.43 -16.69
CA GLY A 22 -8.78 -0.37 -15.27
C GLY A 22 -7.78 -1.20 -14.46
N TRP A 23 -7.47 -2.42 -14.93
CA TRP A 23 -6.49 -3.30 -14.28
C TRP A 23 -5.08 -2.72 -14.31
N MET A 24 -4.63 -2.21 -15.45
CA MET A 24 -3.31 -1.59 -15.62
C MET A 24 -3.15 -0.41 -14.65
N LYS A 25 -4.15 0.47 -14.58
CA LYS A 25 -4.14 1.60 -13.65
C LYS A 25 -4.09 1.15 -12.20
N TYR A 26 -4.91 0.17 -11.83
CA TYR A 26 -4.91 -0.37 -10.48
C TYR A 26 -3.55 -0.99 -10.12
N TYR A 27 -3.02 -1.87 -10.98
CA TYR A 27 -1.77 -2.58 -10.74
C TYR A 27 -0.60 -1.62 -10.60
N ASN A 28 -0.48 -0.66 -11.52
CA ASN A 28 0.67 0.23 -11.54
C ASN A 28 0.61 1.35 -10.49
N GLU A 29 -0.58 1.86 -10.18
CA GLU A 29 -0.71 3.07 -9.36
C GLU A 29 -1.25 2.83 -7.94
N ARG A 30 -1.89 1.69 -7.68
CA ARG A 30 -2.62 1.46 -6.42
C ARG A 30 -2.24 0.17 -5.71
N ARG A 31 -1.79 -0.84 -6.44
CA ARG A 31 -1.39 -2.11 -5.85
C ARG A 31 0.02 -2.00 -5.28
N PHE A 32 0.17 -2.31 -4.00
CA PHE A 32 1.48 -2.47 -3.37
C PHE A 32 1.99 -3.89 -3.59
N HIS A 33 3.29 -4.02 -3.81
CA HIS A 33 3.95 -5.30 -4.02
C HIS A 33 5.00 -5.55 -2.95
N GLU A 34 4.93 -6.69 -2.28
CA GLU A 34 5.90 -7.09 -1.26
C GLU A 34 7.32 -7.17 -1.82
N SER A 35 7.47 -7.68 -3.05
CA SER A 35 8.76 -7.73 -3.76
C SER A 35 9.33 -6.35 -4.13
N LEU A 36 8.52 -5.30 -4.04
CA LEU A 36 8.92 -3.91 -4.25
C LEU A 36 8.95 -3.12 -2.93
N ASP A 37 9.24 -3.79 -1.81
CA ASP A 37 9.22 -3.21 -0.47
C ASP A 37 7.88 -2.53 -0.12
N ASN A 38 6.78 -3.12 -0.57
CA ASN A 38 5.43 -2.55 -0.44
C ASN A 38 5.31 -1.14 -1.03
N LEU A 39 5.94 -0.93 -2.19
CA LEU A 39 5.73 0.21 -3.07
C LEU A 39 4.85 -0.18 -4.27
N THR A 40 4.29 0.83 -4.93
CA THR A 40 3.60 0.64 -6.21
C THR A 40 4.62 0.57 -7.35
N PRO A 41 4.32 -0.11 -8.47
CA PRO A 41 5.21 -0.12 -9.63
C PRO A 41 5.53 1.29 -10.14
N LYS A 42 4.55 2.21 -10.11
CA LYS A 42 4.74 3.62 -10.46
C LYS A 42 5.75 4.33 -9.56
N ASP A 43 5.69 4.12 -8.25
CA ASP A 43 6.63 4.76 -7.32
C ASP A 43 8.07 4.29 -7.53
N VAL A 44 8.25 3.01 -7.85
CA VAL A 44 9.54 2.44 -8.21
C VAL A 44 10.04 3.03 -9.52
N TYR A 45 9.21 3.06 -10.56
CA TYR A 45 9.55 3.65 -11.86
C TYR A 45 9.95 5.11 -11.76
N LEU A 46 9.25 5.89 -10.93
CA LEU A 46 9.54 7.30 -10.69
C LEU A 46 10.70 7.54 -9.71
N GLY A 47 11.33 6.48 -9.17
CA GLY A 47 12.45 6.59 -8.23
C GLY A 47 12.09 7.18 -6.87
N GLN A 48 10.81 7.17 -6.49
CA GLN A 48 10.32 7.82 -5.27
C GLN A 48 10.42 6.95 -4.01
N GLY A 49 10.85 5.69 -4.16
CA GLY A 49 10.80 4.67 -3.12
C GLY A 49 11.49 5.09 -1.81
N GLU A 50 12.71 5.61 -1.89
CA GLU A 50 13.47 6.01 -0.69
C GLU A 50 12.81 7.17 0.08
N ARG A 51 12.22 8.13 -0.64
CA ARG A 51 11.47 9.23 -0.03
C ARG A 51 10.26 8.70 0.74
N ILE A 52 9.50 7.79 0.13
CA ILE A 52 8.31 7.17 0.74
C ILE A 52 8.71 6.37 1.99
N LYS A 53 9.76 5.55 1.91
CA LYS A 53 10.25 4.75 3.03
C LYS A 53 10.68 5.63 4.22
N LYS A 54 11.42 6.72 3.96
CA LYS A 54 11.81 7.68 5.01
C LYS A 54 10.60 8.29 5.71
N ILE A 55 9.59 8.73 4.96
CA ILE A 55 8.35 9.28 5.55
C ILE A 55 7.63 8.23 6.41
N ARG A 56 7.54 6.98 5.94
CA ARG A 56 6.91 5.88 6.69
C ARG A 56 7.63 5.62 8.02
N GLU A 57 8.96 5.64 8.03
CA GLU A 57 9.74 5.43 9.25
C GLU A 57 9.50 6.55 10.27
N ILE A 58 9.48 7.81 9.82
CA ILE A 58 9.18 8.96 10.69
C ILE A 58 7.78 8.80 11.34
N ILE A 59 6.77 8.45 10.54
CA ILE A 59 5.39 8.24 11.04
C ILE A 59 5.36 7.10 12.06
N LYS A 60 6.06 6.00 11.79
CA LYS A 60 6.14 4.85 12.69
C LYS A 60 6.76 5.24 14.04
N GLN A 61 7.88 5.94 14.03
CA GLN A 61 8.54 6.42 15.25
C GLN A 61 7.65 7.36 16.04
N ASN A 62 7.01 8.32 15.38
CA ASN A 62 6.07 9.25 16.01
C ASN A 62 4.89 8.51 16.68
N SER A 63 4.34 7.50 16.02
CA SER A 63 3.25 6.68 16.57
C SER A 63 3.70 5.84 17.78
N ILE A 64 4.90 5.28 17.75
CA ILE A 64 5.49 4.55 18.89
C ILE A 64 5.69 5.50 20.07
N ASN A 65 6.32 6.65 19.86
CA ASN A 65 6.61 7.62 20.92
C ASN A 65 5.34 8.16 21.56
N LYS A 66 4.30 8.44 20.77
CA LYS A 66 2.99 8.84 21.27
C LYS A 66 2.41 7.79 22.22
N ARG A 67 2.38 6.52 21.80
CA ARG A 67 1.87 5.41 22.64
C ARG A 67 2.68 5.26 23.94
N ILE A 68 4.01 5.42 23.88
CA ILE A 68 4.86 5.38 25.08
C ILE A 68 4.50 6.51 26.05
N SER A 69 4.32 7.73 25.54
CA SER A 69 3.93 8.89 26.35
C SER A 69 2.56 8.69 26.99
N ASP A 70 1.55 8.29 26.20
CA ASP A 70 0.18 8.06 26.67
C ASP A 70 0.16 6.99 27.79
N ASN A 71 0.86 5.87 27.59
CA ASN A 71 0.96 4.81 28.60
C ASN A 71 1.66 5.27 29.88
N LYS A 72 2.68 6.13 29.80
CA LYS A 72 3.33 6.72 30.99
C LYS A 72 2.33 7.58 31.74
N THR A 73 1.65 8.49 31.05
CA THR A 73 0.64 9.38 31.64
C THR A 73 -0.46 8.59 32.34
N MET A 74 -0.99 7.54 31.70
CA MET A 74 -2.02 6.68 32.30
C MET A 74 -1.54 6.01 33.59
N LYS A 75 -0.29 5.50 33.62
CA LYS A 75 0.28 4.90 34.83
C LYS A 75 0.45 5.88 35.99
N TYR A 76 0.77 7.14 35.69
CA TYR A 76 0.88 8.19 36.72
C TYR A 76 -0.48 8.65 37.22
N GLN A 77 -1.52 8.67 36.36
CA GLN A 77 -2.89 9.01 36.75
C GLN A 77 -3.60 7.89 37.53
N SER A 78 -3.17 6.64 37.39
CA SER A 78 -3.70 5.49 38.12
C SER A 78 -3.04 5.24 39.49
N LYS A 79 -2.10 6.10 39.90
CA LYS A 79 -1.46 6.10 41.22
C LYS A 79 -2.06 7.21 42.08
#